data_AF-A0A960INN5-F1
#
_entry.id   AF-A0A960INN5-F1
#
_cell.length_a   1.000
_cell.length_b   1.000
_cell.length_c   1.000
_cell.angle_alpha   90.00
_cell.angle_beta   90.00
_cell.angle_gamma   90.00
#
_symmetry.space_group_name_H-M   'P 1'
#
loop_
_entity.id
_entity.type
_entity.pdbx_description
1 polymer ?
#
loop_
_entity_poly.entity_id
_entity_poly.type
_entity_poly.pdbx_seq_one_letter_code
_entity_poly.pdbx_strand_id
1 'polypeptide(L)' 'MGEVFRATDANLGREVAIKVLPDALTADPERVSRFEREAKVLASLNHPNIAQIYGLETSGEKKALVLE' A
#
# COMPACT_ATOMS: atom_id res chain seq x y z
N MET A 1 10.00 2.18 -5.61
CA MET A 1 9.52 1.28 -4.54
C MET A 1 9.49 2.10 -3.26
N GLY A 2 8.40 1.99 -2.48
CA GLY A 2 8.14 2.79 -1.28
C GLY A 2 8.69 2.16 0.00
N GLU A 3 8.48 2.85 1.12
CA GLU A 3 8.85 2.38 2.46
C GLU A 3 7.74 1.50 3.03
N VAL A 4 8.10 0.42 3.73
CA VAL A 4 7.15 -0.52 4.34
C VAL A 4 7.30 -0.49 5.85
N PHE A 5 6.18 -0.33 6.55
CA PHE A 5 6.11 -0.27 8.01
C PHE A 5 5.21 -1.37 8.53
N ARG A 6 5.57 -1.94 9.69
CA ARG A 6 4.63 -2.73 10.49
C ARG A 6 3.74 -1.77 11.27
N ALA A 7 2.43 -1.99 11.24
CA ALA A 7 1.46 -1.19 11.96
C ALA A 7 0.35 -2.05 12.56
N THR A 8 -0.48 -1.44 13.40
CA THR A 8 -1.72 -2.03 13.89
C THR A 8 -2.88 -1.23 13.31
N ASP A 9 -3.81 -1.92 12.65
CA ASP A 9 -5.08 -1.34 12.19
C ASP A 9 -5.90 -0.93 13.42
N ALA A 10 -6.06 0.37 13.66
CA ALA A 10 -6.74 0.89 14.83
C ALA A 10 -8.26 0.59 14.86
N ASN A 11 -8.86 0.30 13.71
CA ASN A 11 -10.28 -0.01 13.62
C ASN A 11 -10.57 -1.49 13.90
N LEU A 12 -9.67 -2.38 13.45
CA LEU A 12 -9.88 -3.83 13.49
C LEU A 12 -8.95 -4.57 14.46
N GLY A 13 -7.93 -3.91 15.00
CA GLY A 13 -7.02 -4.47 16.00
C GLY A 13 -6.05 -5.53 15.48
N ARG A 14 -5.81 -5.60 14.17
CA ARG A 14 -4.90 -6.56 13.53
C ARG A 14 -3.55 -5.92 13.17
N GLU A 15 -2.48 -6.72 13.14
CA GLU A 15 -1.23 -6.29 12.52
C GLU A 15 -1.39 -6.21 11.00
N VAL A 16 -0.76 -5.19 10.40
CA VAL A 16 -0.79 -4.94 8.95
C VAL A 16 0.58 -4.42 8.50
N ALA A 17 0.89 -4.64 7.23
CA ALA A 17 1.98 -3.95 6.56
C ALA A 17 1.45 -2.72 5.80
N ILE A 18 2.06 -1.54 6.04
CA ILE A 18 1.72 -0.30 5.33
C ILE A 18 2.86 0.07 4.40
N LYS A 19 2.59 0.08 3.10
CA LYS A 19 3.53 0.53 2.08
C LYS A 19 3.21 1.96 1.65
N VAL A 20 4.05 2.91 2.02
CA VAL A 20 3.85 4.34 1.73
C VAL A 20 4.65 4.74 0.49
N LEU A 21 4.06 5.57 -0.37
CA LEU A 21 4.80 6.30 -1.39
C LEU A 21 5.29 7.65 -0.80
N PRO A 22 6.61 7.84 -0.58
CA PRO A 22 7.15 9.08 -0.05
C PRO A 22 6.86 10.28 -0.95
N ASP A 23 6.64 11.47 -0.36
CA ASP A 23 6.33 12.71 -1.08
C ASP A 23 7.43 13.12 -2.06
N ALA A 24 8.69 12.85 -1.73
CA ALA A 24 9.81 13.08 -2.65
C ALA A 24 9.71 12.26 -3.96
N LEU A 25 8.87 11.22 -3.97
CA LEU A 25 8.69 10.30 -5.09
C LEU A 25 7.33 10.47 -5.79
N THR A 26 6.44 11.34 -5.30
CA THR A 26 5.15 11.64 -5.95
C THR A 26 5.32 12.55 -7.18
N ALA A 27 6.43 13.29 -7.26
CA ALA A 27 6.80 14.11 -8.41
C ALA A 27 7.23 13.29 -9.66
N ASP A 28 7.44 11.98 -9.51
CA ASP A 28 7.78 11.06 -10.60
C ASP A 28 6.51 10.28 -11.04
N PRO A 29 5.90 10.64 -12.19
CA PRO A 29 4.65 10.01 -12.65
C PRO A 29 4.79 8.50 -12.88
N GLU A 30 5.99 8.02 -13.20
CA GLU A 30 6.24 6.59 -13.42
C GLU A 30 6.15 5.82 -12.10
N ARG A 31 6.61 6.42 -10.99
CA ARG A 31 6.49 5.82 -9.65
C ARG A 31 5.06 5.79 -9.16
N VAL A 32 4.30 6.85 -9.39
CA VAL A 32 2.87 6.91 -9.07
C VAL A 32 2.11 5.83 -9.85
N SER A 33 2.35 5.74 -11.16
CA SER A 33 1.72 4.72 -12.02
C SER A 33 2.06 3.30 -11.58
N ARG A 34 3.33 3.04 -11.22
CA ARG A 34 3.75 1.73 -10.68
C ARG A 34 3.05 1.39 -9.37
N PHE A 35 2.90 2.36 -8.47
CA PHE A 35 2.22 2.17 -7.19
C PHE A 35 0.73 1.82 -7.37
N GLU A 36 0.04 2.53 -8.26
CA GLU A 36 -1.37 2.24 -8.58
C GLU A 36 -1.54 0.90 -9.29
N ARG A 37 -0.58 0.53 -10.16
CA ARG A 37 -0.58 -0.79 -10.80
C ARG A 37 -0.36 -1.90 -9.79
N GLU A 38 0.53 -1.73 -8.83
CA GLU A 38 0.78 -2.70 -7.75
C GLU A 38 -0.51 -2.97 -6.96
N ALA A 39 -1.22 -1.91 -6.56
CA ALA A 39 -2.51 -2.04 -5.86
C ALA A 39 -3.54 -2.84 -6.68
N LYS A 40 -3.68 -2.52 -7.98
CA LYS A 40 -4.62 -3.23 -8.88
C LYS A 40 -4.26 -4.70 -9.06
N VAL A 41 -2.97 -5.00 -9.21
CA VAL A 41 -2.50 -6.39 -9.36
C VAL A 41 -2.77 -7.17 -8.08
N LEU A 42 -2.39 -6.65 -6.91
CA LEU A 42 -2.64 -7.33 -5.63
C LEU A 42 -4.13 -7.51 -5.37
N ALA A 43 -4.98 -6.54 -5.72
CA ALA A 43 -6.43 -6.66 -5.58
C ALA A 43 -7.04 -7.75 -6.49
N SER A 44 -6.38 -8.09 -7.60
CA SER A 44 -6.82 -9.14 -8.51
C SER A 44 -6.37 -10.55 -8.12
N LEU A 45 -5.46 -10.66 -7.13
CA LEU A 45 -4.88 -11.92 -6.69
C LEU A 45 -5.51 -12.37 -5.38
N ASN A 46 -5.89 -13.64 -5.31
CA ASN A 46 -6.38 -14.28 -4.08
C ASN A 46 -5.72 -15.65 -3.97
N HIS A 47 -4.60 -15.72 -3.24
CA HIS A 47 -3.80 -16.94 -3.13
C HIS A 47 -3.09 -16.97 -1.77
N PRO A 48 -3.04 -18.12 -1.06
CA PRO A 48 -2.49 -18.22 0.30
C PRO A 48 -1.00 -17.84 0.43
N ASN A 49 -0.26 -17.81 -0.68
CA ASN A 49 1.16 -17.44 -0.71
C ASN A 49 1.43 -16.03 -1.27
N ILE A 50 0.38 -15.21 -1.40
CA ILE A 50 0.49 -13.82 -1.88
C ILE A 50 -0.22 -12.94 -0.85
N ALA A 51 0.48 -11.95 -0.31
CA ALA A 51 -0.10 -11.03 0.66
C ALA A 51 -1.33 -10.32 0.08
N GLN A 52 -2.41 -10.32 0.86
CA GLN A 52 -3.66 -9.70 0.43
C GLN A 52 -3.62 -8.20 0.66
N ILE A 53 -4.20 -7.44 -0.28
CA ILE A 53 -4.44 -6.01 -0.07
C ILE A 53 -5.74 -5.84 0.71
N TYR A 54 -5.66 -5.13 1.83
CA TYR A 54 -6.83 -4.71 2.60
C TYR A 54 -7.41 -3.40 2.08
N GLY A 55 -6.59 -2.52 1.52
CA GLY A 55 -7.08 -1.30 0.90
C GLY A 55 -5.99 -0.32 0.48
N LEU A 56 -6.47 0.82 -0.02
CA LEU A 56 -5.67 2.01 -0.31
C LEU A 56 -6.06 3.09 0.70
N GLU A 57 -5.06 3.68 1.32
CA GLU A 57 -5.24 4.78 2.27
C GLU A 57 -4.55 6.03 1.78
N THR A 58 -5.09 7.18 2.17
CA THR A 58 -4.49 8.49 1.89
C THR A 58 -4.44 9.32 3.17
N SER A 59 -3.26 9.85 3.50
CA SER A 59 -3.06 10.72 4.64
C SER A 59 -2.31 11.98 4.20
N GLY A 60 -3.03 13.10 4.15
CA GLY A 60 -2.54 14.31 3.50
C GLY A 60 -2.26 14.05 2.02
N GLU A 61 -1.03 14.29 1.58
CA GLU A 61 -0.58 14.03 0.20
C GLU A 61 -0.02 12.61 -0.01
N LYS A 62 0.14 11.83 1.07
CA LYS A 62 0.73 10.50 1.03
C LYS A 62 -0.31 9.46 0.66
N LYS A 63 0.03 8.62 -0.31
CA LYS A 63 -0.72 7.39 -0.62
C LYS A 63 -0.06 6.18 0.04
N ALA A 64 -0.87 5.26 0.55
CA ALA A 64 -0.42 4.04 1.19
C ALA A 64 -1.22 2.81 0.73
N LEU A 65 -0.56 1.66 0.62
CA LEU A 65 -1.21 0.36 0.52
C LEU A 65 -1.28 -0.23 1.92
N VAL A 66 -2.44 -0.76 2.29
CA VAL A 66 -2.61 -1.57 3.51
C VAL A 66 -2.67 -3.03 3.09
N LEU A 67 -1.76 -3.82 3.62
CA LEU A 67 -1.53 -5.22 3.27
C LEU A 67 -1.64 -6.10 4.51
N GLU A 68 -1.93 -7.37 4.31
CA GLU A 68 -1.74 -8.45 5.31
C GLU A 68 -0.30 -8.51 5.83
#